data_AF-A0A1S1GTK1-F1
#
_entry.id   AF-A0A1S1GTK1-F1
#
_cell.length_a   1.000
_cell.length_b   1.000
_cell.length_c   1.000
_cell.angle_alpha   90.00
_cell.angle_beta   90.00
_cell.angle_gamma   90.00
#
_symmetry.space_group_name_H-M   'P 1'
#
loop_
_entity.id
_entity.type
_entity.pdbx_description
1 polymer ?
#
loop_
_entity_poly.entity_id
_entity_poly.type
_entity_poly.pdbx_seq_one_letter_code
_entity_poly.pdbx_strand_id
1 'polypeptide(L)'
;MSYENACDVICVHEDKVNNALSFLEDDKSKKLLNILEKICDEKKLKIILSLIKEDELCVCDISLILKMSIASTSHHLRLLYKNEVLDFYKDGKMAY
;
A
#
# COMPACT_ATOMS: atom_id res chain seq x y z
N MET A 1 -3.17 35.89 16.16
CA MET A 1 -3.09 34.97 17.32
C MET A 1 -2.19 33.82 16.91
N SER A 2 -0.91 33.91 17.23
CA SER A 2 0.10 32.89 16.98
C SER A 2 0.03 31.84 18.07
N TYR A 3 -0.07 30.56 17.69
CA TYR A 3 0.08 29.44 18.62
C TYR A 3 1.57 29.24 18.90
N GLU A 4 2.15 30.05 19.80
CA GLU A 4 3.44 29.76 20.41
C GLU A 4 3.23 28.74 21.53
N ASN A 5 3.24 27.46 21.18
CA ASN A 5 3.46 26.37 22.14
C ASN A 5 4.48 25.42 21.51
N ALA A 6 5.67 25.93 21.22
CA ALA A 6 6.83 25.08 21.03
C ALA A 6 7.36 24.71 22.42
N CYS A 7 7.20 23.45 22.79
CA CYS A 7 7.76 22.92 24.03
C CYS A 7 9.29 22.84 23.88
N ASP A 8 10.03 23.69 24.59
CA ASP A 8 11.52 23.68 24.67
C ASP A 8 12.06 22.53 25.55
N VAL A 9 11.20 21.60 25.98
CA VAL A 9 11.55 20.47 26.84
C VAL A 9 11.17 19.17 26.13
N ILE A 10 12.11 18.21 26.11
CA ILE A 10 11.82 16.84 25.67
C ILE A 10 10.85 16.22 26.69
N CYS A 11 9.57 16.12 26.32
CA CYS A 11 8.53 15.51 27.14
C CYS A 11 8.17 14.13 26.55
N VAL A 12 8.60 13.05 27.24
CA VAL A 12 8.26 11.67 26.87
C VAL A 12 7.05 11.24 27.68
N HIS A 13 6.01 10.78 26.97
CA HIS A 13 4.81 10.21 27.58
C HIS A 13 4.96 8.68 27.60
N GLU A 14 5.60 8.14 28.63
CA GLU A 14 5.97 6.72 28.71
C GLU A 14 4.80 5.77 28.42
N ASP A 15 3.62 6.03 28.97
CA ASP A 15 2.43 5.21 28.71
C ASP A 15 2.07 5.15 27.21
N LYS A 16 2.12 6.29 26.51
CA LYS A 16 1.84 6.34 25.07
C LYS A 16 2.91 5.60 24.27
N VAL A 17 4.18 5.73 24.67
CA VAL A 17 5.30 5.05 24.03
C VAL A 17 5.18 3.54 24.21
N ASN A 18 4.96 3.05 25.43
CA ASN A 18 4.81 1.63 25.73
C ASN A 18 3.60 1.02 25.02
N ASN A 19 2.48 1.75 24.95
CA ASN A 19 1.31 1.33 24.19
C ASN A 19 1.63 1.18 22.69
N ALA A 20 2.36 2.14 22.11
CA ALA A 20 2.77 2.06 20.70
C ALA A 20 3.76 0.92 20.44
N LEU A 21 4.73 0.71 21.33
CA LEU A 21 5.69 -0.40 21.24
C LEU A 21 4.97 -1.76 21.30
N SER A 22 4.07 -1.93 22.26
CA SER A 22 3.25 -3.15 22.37
C SER A 22 2.41 -3.38 21.12
N PHE A 23 1.83 -2.33 20.55
CA PHE A 23 1.12 -2.43 19.27
C PHE A 23 2.03 -2.88 18.13
N LEU A 24 3.25 -2.34 18.01
CA LEU A 24 4.20 -2.74 16.96
C LEU A 24 4.73 -4.16 17.13
N GLU A 25 4.76 -4.67 18.37
CA GLU A 25 5.16 -6.04 18.67
C GLU A 25 4.06 -7.07 18.37
N ASP A 26 2.79 -6.66 18.29
CA ASP A 26 1.67 -7.53 17.94
C ASP A 26 1.83 -8.14 16.54
N ASP A 27 1.45 -9.42 16.41
CA ASP A 27 1.61 -10.17 15.16
C ASP A 27 0.79 -9.58 14.00
N LYS A 28 -0.38 -8.99 14.27
CA LYS A 28 -1.20 -8.34 13.23
C LYS A 28 -0.52 -7.08 12.73
N SER A 29 0.05 -6.29 13.63
CA SER A 29 0.80 -5.08 13.28
C SER A 29 2.05 -5.41 12.47
N LYS A 30 2.79 -6.46 12.84
CA LYS A 30 3.92 -6.96 12.05
C LYS A 30 3.48 -7.44 10.67
N LYS A 31 2.37 -8.18 10.57
CA LYS A 31 1.81 -8.59 9.27
C LYS A 31 1.44 -7.38 8.42
N LEU A 32 0.77 -6.38 9.02
CA LEU A 32 0.40 -5.15 8.34
C LEU A 32 1.63 -4.37 7.85
N LEU A 33 2.65 -4.21 8.69
CA LEU A 33 3.90 -3.52 8.33
C LEU A 33 4.56 -4.19 7.11
N ASN A 34 4.65 -5.52 7.12
CA ASN A 34 5.19 -6.29 6.00
C ASN A 34 4.35 -6.15 4.71
N ILE A 35 3.03 -5.96 4.81
CA ILE A 35 2.19 -5.65 3.64
C ILE A 35 2.50 -4.24 3.14
N LEU A 36 2.51 -3.25 4.05
CA LEU A 36 2.77 -1.85 3.74
C LEU A 36 4.12 -1.66 3.04
N GLU A 37 5.19 -2.25 3.57
CA GLU A 37 6.53 -2.23 2.96
C GLU A 37 6.53 -2.77 1.53
N LYS A 38 5.69 -3.78 1.26
CA LYS A 38 5.58 -4.39 -0.06
C LYS A 38 4.70 -3.59 -1.02
N ILE A 39 3.85 -2.68 -0.57
CA ILE A 39 2.97 -1.87 -1.44
C ILE A 39 3.41 -0.41 -1.60
N CYS A 40 4.25 0.09 -0.69
CA CYS A 40 4.73 1.48 -0.66
C CYS A 40 5.79 1.80 -1.73
N ASP A 41 5.54 1.45 -2.99
CA ASP A 41 6.22 2.08 -4.12
C ASP A 41 5.22 2.80 -5.03
N GLU A 42 5.70 3.83 -5.71
CA GLU A 42 4.88 4.73 -6.52
C GLU A 42 4.00 3.99 -7.53
N LYS A 43 4.50 2.93 -8.17
CA LYS A 43 3.77 2.21 -9.22
C LYS A 43 2.66 1.37 -8.60
N LYS A 44 2.96 0.64 -7.53
CA LYS A 44 1.96 -0.16 -6.80
C LYS A 44 0.85 0.73 -6.22
N LEU A 45 1.21 1.88 -5.64
CA LEU A 45 0.23 2.84 -5.13
C LEU A 45 -0.66 3.39 -6.25
N LYS A 46 -0.09 3.70 -7.43
CA LYS A 46 -0.88 4.09 -8.61
C LYS A 46 -1.84 3.00 -9.06
N ILE A 47 -1.42 1.72 -9.06
CA ILE A 47 -2.31 0.59 -9.37
C ILE A 47 -3.48 0.56 -8.39
N ILE A 48 -3.20 0.57 -7.08
CA ILE A 48 -4.22 0.49 -6.02
C ILE A 48 -5.20 1.66 -6.12
N LEU A 49 -4.70 2.89 -6.28
CA LEU A 49 -5.56 4.07 -6.43
C LEU A 49 -6.42 4.01 -7.70
N SER A 50 -5.92 3.39 -8.78
CA SER A 50 -6.70 3.21 -10.01
C SER A 50 -7.82 2.20 -9.81
N LEU A 51 -7.56 1.09 -9.10
CA LEU A 51 -8.56 0.06 -8.77
C LEU A 51 -9.54 0.50 -7.66
N ILE A 52 -9.19 1.48 -6.83
CA ILE A 52 -10.16 2.11 -5.91
C ILE A 52 -11.12 3.02 -6.69
N LYS A 53 -10.64 3.60 -7.80
CA LYS A 53 -11.39 4.56 -8.60
C LYS A 53 -12.34 3.88 -9.59
N GLU A 54 -11.92 2.76 -10.17
CA GLU A 54 -12.66 1.97 -11.16
C GLU A 54 -12.84 0.54 -10.63
N ASP A 55 -14.01 -0.07 -10.84
CA ASP A 55 -14.36 -1.36 -10.25
C ASP A 55 -13.43 -2.52 -10.70
N GLU A 56 -12.96 -2.50 -11.95
CA GLU A 56 -12.03 -3.47 -12.52
C GLU A 56 -11.19 -2.85 -13.64
N LEU A 57 -9.94 -3.31 -13.81
CA LEU A 57 -9.04 -2.83 -14.86
C LEU A 57 -8.22 -4.00 -15.40
N CYS A 58 -8.15 -4.15 -16.74
CA CYS A 58 -7.31 -5.19 -17.31
C CYS A 58 -5.83 -4.78 -17.29
N VAL A 59 -4.94 -5.76 -17.49
CA VAL A 59 -3.48 -5.50 -17.55
C VAL A 59 -3.09 -4.43 -18.58
N CYS A 60 -3.84 -4.30 -19.68
CA CYS A 60 -3.58 -3.30 -20.71
C CYS A 60 -3.88 -1.89 -20.20
N ASP A 61 -5.00 -1.69 -19.49
CA ASP A 61 -5.40 -0.40 -18.94
C ASP A 61 -4.36 0.09 -17.93
N ILE A 62 -3.97 -0.79 -17.01
CA ILE A 62 -2.97 -0.49 -15.99
C ILE A 62 -1.61 -0.18 -16.63
N SER A 63 -1.25 -0.89 -17.71
CA SER A 63 0.00 -0.60 -18.43
C SER A 63 0.01 0.79 -19.07
N LEU A 64 -1.15 1.24 -19.57
CA LEU A 64 -1.31 2.58 -20.14
C LEU A 64 -1.26 3.67 -19.06
N ILE A 65 -1.94 3.45 -17.93
CA ILE A 65 -1.93 4.36 -16.77
C ILE A 65 -0.50 4.54 -16.24
N LEU A 66 0.24 3.44 -16.08
CA LEU A 66 1.60 3.47 -15.56
C LEU A 66 2.65 3.88 -16.61
N LYS A 67 2.28 3.93 -17.90
CA LYS A 67 3.20 4.11 -19.04
C LYS A 67 4.33 3.07 -19.03
N MET A 68 3.96 1.80 -18.84
CA MET A 68 4.87 0.67 -18.73
C MET A 68 4.54 -0.41 -19.77
N SER A 69 5.49 -1.32 -20.02
CA SER A 69 5.19 -2.51 -20.81
C SER A 69 4.18 -3.41 -20.09
N ILE A 70 3.40 -4.18 -20.85
CA ILE A 70 2.49 -5.21 -20.30
C ILE A 70 3.25 -6.22 -19.45
N ALA A 71 4.47 -6.61 -19.85
CA ALA A 71 5.31 -7.54 -19.09
C ALA A 71 5.71 -6.98 -17.72
N SER A 72 6.18 -5.73 -17.66
CA SER A 72 6.53 -5.08 -16.40
C SER A 72 5.31 -4.84 -15.52
N THR A 73 4.18 -4.46 -16.11
CA THR A 73 2.90 -4.29 -15.40
C THR A 73 2.43 -5.61 -14.79
N SER A 74 2.47 -6.69 -15.57
CA SER A 74 2.13 -8.04 -15.10
C SER A 74 2.99 -8.50 -13.92
N HIS A 75 4.27 -8.11 -13.89
CA HIS A 75 5.15 -8.39 -12.75
C HIS A 75 4.65 -7.69 -11.48
N HIS A 76 4.30 -6.40 -11.55
CA HIS A 76 3.78 -5.66 -10.41
C HIS A 76 2.45 -6.25 -9.90
N LEU A 77 1.51 -6.53 -10.81
CA LEU A 77 0.22 -7.15 -10.46
C LEU A 77 0.40 -8.51 -9.80
N ARG A 78 1.30 -9.36 -10.31
CA ARG A 78 1.60 -10.66 -9.70
C ARG A 78 2.17 -10.52 -8.28
N LEU A 79 3.01 -9.52 -8.04
CA LEU A 79 3.57 -9.27 -6.71
C LEU A 79 2.49 -8.77 -5.75
N LEU A 80 1.60 -7.90 -6.20
CA LEU A 80 0.46 -7.42 -5.41
C LEU A 80 -0.50 -8.57 -5.06
N TYR A 81 -0.85 -9.42 -6.04
CA TYR A 81 -1.66 -10.62 -5.81
C TYR A 81 -1.01 -11.57 -4.80
N LYS A 82 0.29 -11.87 -4.95
CA LYS A 82 1.02 -12.72 -4.01
C LYS A 82 1.08 -12.18 -2.58
N ASN A 83 0.87 -10.88 -2.40
CA ASN A 83 0.85 -10.24 -1.09
C ASN A 83 -0.57 -9.98 -0.58
N GLU A 84 -1.58 -10.62 -1.18
CA GLU A 84 -2.99 -10.52 -0.76
C GLU A 84 -3.53 -9.08 -0.85
N VAL A 85 -3.03 -8.28 -1.81
CA VAL A 85 -3.40 -6.85 -1.96
C VAL A 85 -4.52 -6.65 -2.98
N LEU A 86 -4.58 -7.50 -3.99
CA LEU A 86 -5.60 -7.47 -5.03
C LEU A 86 -6.04 -8.89 -5.36
N ASP A 87 -7.24 -9.01 -5.91
CA ASP A 87 -7.74 -10.21 -6.55
C ASP A 87 -7.64 -10.09 -8.07
N PHE A 88 -7.82 -11.20 -8.78
CA PHE A 88 -7.92 -11.20 -10.22
C PHE A 88 -8.84 -12.34 -10.70
N TYR A 89 -9.43 -12.17 -11.88
CA TYR A 89 -10.14 -13.22 -12.59
C TYR A 89 -9.79 -13.19 -14.08
N LYS A 90 -10.27 -14.22 -14.80
CA LYS A 90 -10.08 -14.31 -16.26
C LYS A 90 -11.41 -14.30 -16.95
N ASP A 91 -11.51 -13.47 -17.98
CA ASP A 91 -12.60 -13.49 -18.95
C ASP A 91 -12.03 -13.73 -20.35
N GLY A 92 -12.22 -14.95 -20.84
CA GLY A 92 -11.61 -15.43 -22.08
C GLY A 92 -10.07 -15.33 -22.06
N LYS A 93 -9.52 -14.44 -22.89
CA LYS A 93 -8.07 -14.18 -22.98
C LYS A 93 -7.59 -13.02 -22.10
N MET A 94 -8.53 -12.29 -21.49
CA MET A 94 -8.21 -11.13 -20.65
C MET A 94 -8.08 -11.55 -19.18
N ALA A 95 -7.21 -10.86 -18.46
CA ALA A 95 -7.10 -10.93 -17.01
C ALA A 95 -7.40 -9.54 -16.45
N TYR A 96 -8.34 -9.51 -15.51
CA TYR A 96 -8.76 -8.36 -14.74
C TYR A 96 -8.35 -8.59 -13.29
#